data_AF-A0A836W366-F1
#
_entry.id   AF-A0A836W366-F1
#
_cell.length_a   1.000
_cell.length_b   1.000
_cell.length_c   1.000
_cell.angle_alpha   90.00
_cell.angle_beta   90.00
_cell.angle_gamma   90.00
#
_symmetry.space_group_name_H-M   'P 1'
#
loop_
_entity.id
_entity.type
_entity.pdbx_description
1 polymer ?
#
loop_
_entity_poly.entity_id
_entity_poly.type
_entity_poly.pdbx_seq_one_letter_code
_entity_poly.pdbx_strand_id
1 'polypeptide(L)'
;MIAAVGLDSFDTSFAGCTTHLASLITHKAVEEGLSLVDYPWLIRLNPAVPWKTRGNGAVALLFSIESSRDLEKLSELLYRAARLYSASPSSKEAYVLLLLEDAATLRDYFTVRPRCLERLYLRAVHEALPLRLARECIEEAGNRVIAAYGVNSRGILGALAALGAVLDDFTFELITYRKIDRWTSERRIDELSVIEYDLRTRPLTFMNYDYLEKRVLIHHMAMILYFMVSAERSHAFCSKH
;
A
#
# COMPACT_ATOMS: atom_id res chain seq x y z
N MET A 1 -18.09 2.97 -11.49
CA MET A 1 -16.75 3.37 -11.96
C MET A 1 -15.75 3.00 -10.87
N ILE A 2 -14.49 2.72 -11.20
CA ILE A 2 -13.44 2.49 -10.19
C ILE A 2 -12.46 3.66 -10.18
N ALA A 3 -12.22 4.23 -9.01
CA ALA A 3 -11.08 5.09 -8.75
C ALA A 3 -9.92 4.26 -8.19
N ALA A 4 -8.80 4.23 -8.91
CA ALA A 4 -7.62 3.44 -8.56
C ALA A 4 -6.48 4.35 -8.12
N VAL A 5 -6.07 4.24 -6.87
CA VAL A 5 -5.04 5.07 -6.23
C VAL A 5 -3.76 4.26 -6.03
N GLY A 6 -2.68 4.66 -6.69
CA GLY A 6 -1.32 4.19 -6.38
C GLY A 6 -0.63 5.15 -5.40
N LEU A 7 0.08 4.63 -4.41
CA LEU A 7 0.80 5.37 -3.37
C LEU A 7 2.21 4.77 -3.19
N ASP A 8 3.27 5.58 -3.14
CA ASP A 8 4.61 5.10 -2.80
C ASP A 8 5.50 6.17 -2.14
N SER A 9 6.53 5.71 -1.43
CA SER A 9 7.62 6.48 -0.86
C SER A 9 7.22 7.55 0.18
N PHE A 10 6.01 7.47 0.74
CA PHE A 10 5.52 8.32 1.85
C PHE A 10 6.09 7.90 3.23
N ASP A 11 7.38 7.59 3.26
CA ASP A 11 8.12 7.13 4.43
C ASP A 11 9.09 8.23 4.87
N THR A 12 8.71 9.07 5.85
CA THR A 12 9.60 10.15 6.33
C THR A 12 10.59 9.62 7.38
N SER A 13 11.68 10.35 7.59
CA SER A 13 12.75 9.96 8.53
C SER A 13 12.34 9.97 10.02
N PHE A 14 11.20 10.59 10.36
CA PHE A 14 10.76 10.79 11.75
C PHE A 14 9.28 10.39 11.99
N ALA A 15 8.50 10.23 10.93
CA ALA A 15 7.04 10.16 10.98
C ALA A 15 6.43 9.44 9.76
N GLY A 16 5.50 8.51 10.00
CA GLY A 16 4.69 7.88 8.97
C GLY A 16 5.40 6.85 8.07
N CYS A 17 4.58 6.10 7.34
CA CYS A 17 4.97 5.25 6.23
C CYS A 17 3.81 5.15 5.22
N THR A 18 4.10 4.65 4.03
CA THR A 18 3.15 4.53 2.91
C THR A 18 1.90 3.75 3.27
N THR A 19 2.02 2.65 4.04
CA THR A 19 0.86 1.87 4.51
C THR A 19 0.06 2.60 5.58
N HIS A 20 0.69 3.39 6.45
CA HIS A 20 0.00 4.20 7.44
C HIS A 20 -0.82 5.32 6.78
N LEU A 21 -0.23 6.02 5.80
CA LEU A 21 -0.95 6.99 4.97
C LEU A 21 -2.14 6.35 4.25
N ALA A 22 -1.94 5.20 3.61
CA ALA A 22 -3.01 4.46 2.93
C ALA A 22 -4.15 4.06 3.89
N SER A 23 -3.82 3.67 5.13
CA SER A 23 -4.84 3.32 6.14
C SER A 23 -5.66 4.52 6.60
N LEU A 24 -5.03 5.71 6.72
CA LEU A 24 -5.74 6.96 7.04
C LEU A 24 -6.64 7.41 5.89
N ILE A 25 -6.17 7.33 4.64
CA ILE A 25 -6.98 7.60 3.44
C ILE A 25 -8.18 6.66 3.40
N THR A 26 -7.95 5.36 3.60
CA THR A 26 -9.01 4.34 3.60
C THR A 26 -10.07 4.61 4.65
N HIS A 27 -9.64 4.85 5.91
CA HIS A 27 -10.56 5.15 7.01
C HIS A 27 -11.40 6.40 6.73
N LYS A 28 -10.75 7.49 6.30
CA LYS A 28 -11.41 8.78 6.06
C LYS A 28 -12.37 8.72 4.85
N ALA A 29 -12.02 7.98 3.80
CA ALA A 29 -12.90 7.76 2.65
C ALA A 29 -14.16 6.95 3.04
N VAL A 30 -14.01 5.91 3.86
CA VAL A 30 -15.13 5.10 4.37
C VAL A 30 -16.04 5.90 5.32
N GLU A 31 -15.47 6.76 6.18
CA GLU A 31 -16.26 7.72 6.97
C GLU A 31 -17.06 8.71 6.11
N GLU A 32 -16.60 9.01 4.90
CA GLU A 32 -17.27 9.91 3.94
C GLU A 32 -18.17 9.18 2.93
N GLY A 33 -18.41 7.89 3.15
CA GLY A 33 -19.37 7.05 2.42
C GLY A 33 -18.81 6.32 1.20
N LEU A 34 -17.51 6.41 0.91
CA LEU A 34 -16.90 5.65 -0.19
C LEU A 34 -16.68 4.18 0.22
N SER A 35 -16.85 3.27 -0.72
CA SER A 35 -16.55 1.84 -0.54
C SER A 35 -15.28 1.43 -1.29
N LEU A 36 -14.52 0.51 -0.71
CA LEU A 36 -13.46 -0.20 -1.41
C LEU A 36 -14.04 -1.34 -2.28
N VAL A 37 -13.43 -1.59 -3.42
CA VAL A 37 -13.72 -2.73 -4.32
C VAL A 37 -13.09 -4.03 -3.79
N ASP A 38 -11.93 -3.91 -3.13
CA ASP A 38 -11.15 -4.98 -2.51
C ASP A 38 -10.25 -4.39 -1.40
N TYR A 39 -9.60 -5.23 -0.59
CA TYR A 39 -8.66 -4.81 0.44
C TYR A 39 -7.49 -3.96 -0.14
N PRO A 40 -6.89 -3.04 0.65
CA PRO A 40 -5.66 -2.35 0.27
C PRO A 40 -4.53 -3.32 -0.10
N TRP A 41 -3.96 -3.20 -1.30
CA TRP A 41 -2.88 -4.07 -1.75
C TRP A 41 -1.52 -3.51 -1.37
N LEU A 42 -0.70 -4.28 -0.63
CA LEU A 42 0.68 -3.93 -0.30
C LEU A 42 1.65 -4.65 -1.24
N ILE A 43 2.18 -3.92 -2.22
CA ILE A 43 2.94 -4.45 -3.34
C ILE A 43 4.44 -4.27 -3.09
N ARG A 44 5.14 -5.37 -2.78
CA ARG A 44 6.60 -5.41 -2.64
C ARG A 44 7.26 -5.36 -4.02
N LEU A 45 8.24 -4.47 -4.18
CA LEU A 45 9.02 -4.29 -5.41
C LEU A 45 10.46 -4.81 -5.21
N ASN A 46 11.28 -4.81 -6.26
CA ASN A 46 12.63 -5.40 -6.27
C ASN A 46 13.49 -4.98 -5.05
N PRO A 47 13.79 -5.91 -4.10
CA PRO A 47 14.47 -5.57 -2.85
C PRO A 47 15.96 -5.26 -3.02
N ALA A 48 16.55 -5.47 -4.20
CA ALA A 48 17.95 -5.12 -4.49
C ALA A 48 18.15 -3.65 -4.92
N VAL A 49 17.07 -2.89 -5.18
CA VAL A 49 17.14 -1.50 -5.67
C VAL A 49 17.81 -0.57 -4.63
N PRO A 50 18.90 0.14 -4.96
CA PRO A 50 19.74 0.83 -3.97
C PRO A 50 19.14 2.13 -3.40
N TRP A 51 18.04 2.64 -3.96
CA TRP A 51 17.35 3.83 -3.46
C TRP A 51 16.05 3.54 -2.68
N LYS A 52 15.77 2.25 -2.42
CA LYS A 52 14.60 1.77 -1.68
C LYS A 52 14.43 2.46 -0.31
N THR A 53 13.19 2.61 0.12
CA THR A 53 12.89 2.83 1.53
C THR A 53 12.97 1.50 2.30
N ARG A 54 12.89 1.52 3.64
CA ARG A 54 12.93 0.29 4.44
C ARG A 54 11.63 -0.51 4.20
N GLY A 55 11.73 -1.59 3.42
CA GLY A 55 10.60 -2.49 3.13
C GLY A 55 10.07 -2.42 1.70
N ASN A 56 10.50 -1.42 0.91
CA ASN A 56 10.32 -1.33 -0.56
C ASN A 56 8.92 -1.75 -1.06
N GLY A 57 7.88 -1.19 -0.44
CA GLY A 57 6.48 -1.56 -0.68
C GLY A 57 5.63 -0.35 -1.01
N ALA A 58 5.05 -0.36 -2.21
CA ALA A 58 4.03 0.59 -2.64
C ALA A 58 2.63 0.06 -2.27
N VAL A 59 1.61 0.91 -2.32
CA VAL A 59 0.22 0.54 -1.99
C VAL A 59 -0.74 0.90 -3.12
N ALA A 60 -1.70 0.02 -3.40
CA ALA A 60 -2.86 0.31 -4.24
C ALA A 60 -4.15 0.31 -3.41
N LEU A 61 -5.05 1.26 -3.70
CA LEU A 61 -6.42 1.33 -3.17
C LEU A 61 -7.40 1.41 -4.36
N LEU A 62 -8.42 0.57 -4.39
CA LEU A 62 -9.47 0.59 -5.41
C LEU A 62 -10.80 0.98 -4.76
N PHE A 63 -11.32 2.16 -5.08
CA PHE A 63 -12.61 2.66 -4.57
C PHE A 63 -13.70 2.56 -5.63
N SER A 64 -14.91 2.16 -5.23
CA SER A 64 -16.11 2.31 -6.05
C SER A 64 -16.53 3.78 -6.05
N ILE A 65 -16.78 4.32 -7.24
CA ILE A 65 -17.27 5.70 -7.44
C ILE A 65 -18.60 5.64 -8.17
N GLU A 66 -19.61 6.19 -7.50
CA GLU A 66 -21.00 6.32 -7.99
C GLU A 66 -21.28 7.73 -8.57
N SER A 67 -20.59 8.77 -8.09
CA SER A 67 -20.78 10.15 -8.56
C SER A 67 -19.46 10.93 -8.71
N SER A 68 -19.50 12.02 -9.50
CA SER A 68 -18.37 12.96 -9.62
C SER A 68 -17.98 13.56 -8.27
N ARG A 69 -18.96 13.78 -7.38
CA ARG A 69 -18.74 14.31 -6.03
C ARG A 69 -17.89 13.38 -5.18
N ASP A 70 -17.99 12.06 -5.36
CA ASP A 70 -17.19 11.10 -4.61
C ASP A 70 -15.75 11.02 -5.13
N LEU A 71 -15.56 11.22 -6.44
CA LEU A 71 -14.24 11.42 -7.04
C LEU A 71 -13.59 12.73 -6.56
N GLU A 72 -14.36 13.81 -6.43
CA GLU A 72 -13.91 15.10 -5.87
C GLU A 72 -13.47 14.96 -4.41
N LYS A 73 -14.29 14.33 -3.54
CA LYS A 73 -13.92 14.00 -2.15
C LYS A 73 -12.58 13.24 -2.11
N LEU A 74 -12.47 12.17 -2.89
CA LEU A 74 -11.28 11.31 -2.90
C LEU A 74 -10.04 12.07 -3.38
N SER A 75 -10.17 12.86 -4.45
CA SER A 75 -9.07 13.68 -4.98
C SER A 75 -8.60 14.72 -3.97
N GLU A 76 -9.52 15.41 -3.28
CA GLU A 76 -9.17 16.35 -2.23
C GLU A 76 -8.54 15.66 -1.01
N LEU A 77 -9.09 14.52 -0.57
CA LEU A 77 -8.54 13.71 0.52
C LEU A 77 -7.09 13.28 0.22
N LEU A 78 -6.83 12.78 -0.98
CA LEU A 78 -5.48 12.40 -1.42
C LEU A 78 -4.52 13.59 -1.44
N TYR A 79 -4.96 14.74 -1.98
CA TYR A 79 -4.15 15.94 -2.01
C TYR A 79 -3.81 16.43 -0.59
N ARG A 80 -4.81 16.54 0.29
CA ARG A 80 -4.62 16.93 1.69
C ARG A 80 -3.69 15.97 2.43
N ALA A 81 -3.90 14.66 2.29
CA ALA A 81 -3.12 13.64 2.98
C ALA A 81 -1.66 13.61 2.50
N ALA A 82 -1.42 13.70 1.19
CA ALA A 82 -0.07 13.81 0.62
C ALA A 82 0.63 15.11 1.06
N ARG A 83 -0.09 16.24 1.13
CA ARG A 83 0.44 17.53 1.64
C ARG A 83 0.81 17.50 3.13
N LEU A 84 0.19 16.62 3.92
CA LEU A 84 0.53 16.42 5.34
C LEU A 84 1.70 15.47 5.55
N TYR A 85 1.96 14.55 4.60
CA TYR A 85 3.06 13.58 4.68
C TYR A 85 4.35 14.01 3.97
N SER A 86 4.25 14.89 2.97
CA SER A 86 5.42 15.39 2.23
C SER A 86 6.33 16.23 3.13
N ALA A 87 7.49 15.69 3.50
CA ALA A 87 8.38 16.31 4.48
C ALA A 87 9.40 17.32 3.89
N SER A 88 9.55 17.38 2.57
CA SER A 88 10.56 18.21 1.90
C SER A 88 10.16 18.58 0.45
N PRO A 89 10.63 19.70 -0.12
CA PRO A 89 10.57 19.96 -1.57
C PRO A 89 11.36 18.96 -2.43
N SER A 90 12.24 18.16 -1.83
CA SER A 90 13.02 17.09 -2.50
C SER A 90 12.40 15.69 -2.35
N SER A 91 11.07 15.64 -2.17
CA SER A 91 10.31 14.43 -1.86
C SER A 91 10.44 13.31 -2.92
N LYS A 92 10.52 12.07 -2.42
CA LYS A 92 10.37 10.83 -3.21
C LYS A 92 8.91 10.42 -3.34
N GLU A 93 8.07 10.93 -2.44
CA GLU A 93 6.63 10.75 -2.27
C GLU A 93 5.86 10.95 -3.59
N ALA A 94 4.98 10.00 -3.94
CA ALA A 94 4.11 10.11 -5.11
C ALA A 94 2.77 9.41 -4.95
N TYR A 95 1.74 9.97 -5.60
CA TYR A 95 0.49 9.26 -5.83
C TYR A 95 -0.01 9.43 -7.27
N VAL A 96 -0.82 8.48 -7.73
CA VAL A 96 -1.60 8.57 -8.98
C VAL A 96 -3.03 8.14 -8.69
N LEU A 97 -4.00 8.97 -9.05
CA LEU A 97 -5.42 8.66 -9.07
C LEU A 97 -5.86 8.46 -10.52
N LEU A 98 -6.26 7.24 -10.86
CA LEU A 98 -6.90 6.91 -12.13
C LEU A 98 -8.42 6.76 -11.93
N LEU A 99 -9.21 7.19 -12.91
CA LEU A 99 -10.62 6.79 -13.05
C LEU A 99 -10.76 5.79 -14.20
N LEU A 100 -11.48 4.71 -13.94
CA LEU A 100 -11.89 3.72 -14.93
C LEU A 100 -13.42 3.70 -14.95
N GLU A 101 -13.99 4.39 -15.92
CA GLU A 101 -15.44 4.56 -16.07
C GLU A 101 -16.11 3.21 -16.38
N ASP A 102 -15.54 2.47 -17.33
CA ASP A 102 -15.94 1.12 -17.78
C ASP A 102 -15.65 -0.01 -16.77
N ALA A 103 -15.47 0.30 -15.48
CA ALA A 103 -15.18 -0.67 -14.43
C ALA A 103 -16.13 -0.54 -13.23
N ALA A 104 -16.62 -1.69 -12.74
CA ALA A 104 -17.43 -1.80 -11.52
C ALA A 104 -16.92 -2.88 -10.56
N THR A 105 -16.24 -3.90 -11.08
CA THR A 105 -15.68 -5.03 -10.33
C THR A 105 -14.17 -5.12 -10.49
N LEU A 106 -13.52 -5.90 -9.62
CA LEU A 106 -12.09 -6.19 -9.73
C LEU A 106 -11.73 -6.94 -11.03
N ARG A 107 -12.64 -7.75 -11.60
CA ARG A 107 -12.44 -8.38 -12.91
C ARG A 107 -12.36 -7.34 -14.03
N ASP A 108 -13.23 -6.33 -13.99
CA ASP A 108 -13.23 -5.24 -14.97
C ASP A 108 -11.95 -4.42 -14.84
N TYR A 109 -11.53 -4.13 -13.59
CA TYR A 109 -10.27 -3.43 -13.31
C TYR A 109 -9.06 -4.09 -14.01
N PHE A 110 -8.86 -5.39 -13.82
CA PHE A 110 -7.78 -6.12 -14.51
C PHE A 110 -7.92 -6.12 -16.03
N THR A 111 -9.15 -6.03 -16.55
CA THR A 111 -9.46 -6.06 -17.99
C THR A 111 -9.22 -4.70 -18.67
N VAL A 112 -9.55 -3.58 -18.01
CA VAL A 112 -9.57 -2.23 -18.62
C VAL A 112 -8.46 -1.28 -18.13
N ARG A 113 -7.65 -1.68 -17.14
CA ARG A 113 -6.51 -0.87 -16.68
C ARG A 113 -5.48 -0.65 -17.81
N PRO A 114 -4.82 0.53 -17.88
CA PRO A 114 -3.72 0.77 -18.83
C PRO A 114 -2.63 -0.31 -18.75
N ARG A 115 -2.30 -0.92 -19.89
CA ARG A 115 -1.37 -2.07 -19.95
C ARG A 115 0.04 -1.70 -19.47
N CYS A 116 0.42 -0.43 -19.54
CA CYS A 116 1.69 0.07 -19.05
C CYS A 116 1.90 -0.17 -17.55
N LEU A 117 0.82 -0.20 -16.75
CA LEU A 117 0.89 -0.45 -15.31
C LEU A 117 1.46 -1.85 -15.05
N GLU A 118 0.89 -2.86 -15.71
CA GLU A 118 1.33 -4.25 -15.60
C GLU A 118 2.75 -4.44 -16.16
N ARG A 119 3.07 -3.80 -17.29
CA ARG A 119 4.45 -3.78 -17.84
C ARG A 119 5.45 -3.09 -16.92
N LEU A 120 5.02 -2.10 -16.12
CA LEU A 120 5.84 -1.49 -15.07
C LEU A 120 6.01 -2.46 -13.89
N TYR A 121 4.93 -3.04 -13.39
CA TYR A 121 4.95 -3.99 -12.27
C TYR A 121 5.88 -5.18 -12.50
N LEU A 122 5.66 -5.92 -13.60
CA LEU A 122 6.42 -7.13 -13.93
C LEU A 122 7.93 -6.88 -14.08
N ARG A 123 8.33 -5.63 -14.35
CA ARG A 123 9.74 -5.22 -14.39
C ARG A 123 10.22 -4.65 -13.06
N ALA A 124 9.41 -3.87 -12.35
CA ALA A 124 9.73 -3.26 -11.06
C ALA A 124 9.96 -4.29 -9.93
N VAL A 125 9.47 -5.52 -10.07
CA VAL A 125 9.79 -6.64 -9.17
C VAL A 125 11.15 -7.29 -9.45
N HIS A 126 11.75 -7.09 -10.63
CA HIS A 126 12.99 -7.76 -11.06
C HIS A 126 14.18 -6.83 -11.37
N GLU A 127 13.93 -5.58 -11.79
CA GLU A 127 14.99 -4.64 -12.22
C GLU A 127 14.74 -3.20 -11.72
N ALA A 128 15.74 -2.32 -11.91
CA ALA A 128 15.69 -0.94 -11.48
C ALA A 128 15.24 -0.02 -12.64
N LEU A 129 14.04 0.54 -12.55
CA LEU A 129 13.42 1.26 -13.67
C LEU A 129 13.85 2.74 -13.79
N PRO A 130 14.07 3.25 -15.03
CA PRO A 130 14.27 4.67 -15.28
C PRO A 130 12.94 5.44 -15.29
N LEU A 131 12.95 6.64 -14.73
CA LEU A 131 11.76 7.49 -14.52
C LEU A 131 10.93 7.78 -15.79
N ARG A 132 11.54 7.73 -16.99
CA ARG A 132 10.83 7.94 -18.26
C ARG A 132 9.64 6.99 -18.44
N LEU A 133 9.74 5.74 -17.96
CA LEU A 133 8.68 4.75 -18.10
C LEU A 133 7.40 5.12 -17.34
N ALA A 134 7.52 5.93 -16.28
CA ALA A 134 6.35 6.46 -15.58
C ALA A 134 5.62 7.54 -16.39
N ARG A 135 6.35 8.40 -17.11
CA ARG A 135 5.77 9.38 -18.02
C ARG A 135 5.10 8.70 -19.21
N GLU A 136 5.81 7.76 -19.85
CA GLU A 136 5.29 6.91 -20.92
C GLU A 136 3.98 6.18 -20.51
N CYS A 137 3.86 5.79 -19.24
CA CYS A 137 2.64 5.15 -18.72
C CYS A 137 1.52 6.14 -18.35
N ILE A 138 1.84 7.32 -17.83
CA ILE A 138 0.86 8.40 -17.61
C ILE A 138 0.30 8.88 -18.95
N GLU A 139 1.13 8.94 -19.99
CA GLU A 139 0.75 9.23 -21.38
C GLU A 139 -0.14 8.12 -21.98
N GLU A 140 0.17 6.82 -21.76
CA GLU A 140 -0.70 5.70 -22.17
C GLU A 140 -2.05 5.68 -21.42
N ALA A 141 -2.08 6.07 -20.14
CA ALA A 141 -3.30 6.17 -19.36
C ALA A 141 -4.20 7.33 -19.82
N GLY A 142 -3.59 8.45 -20.23
CA GLY A 142 -4.27 9.58 -20.87
C GLY A 142 -5.31 10.24 -19.95
N ASN A 143 -6.52 10.45 -20.48
CA ASN A 143 -7.63 11.08 -19.77
C ASN A 143 -8.11 10.33 -18.51
N ARG A 144 -7.66 9.08 -18.31
CA ARG A 144 -7.92 8.32 -17.06
C ARG A 144 -7.19 8.90 -15.86
N VAL A 145 -6.12 9.67 -16.06
CA VAL A 145 -5.34 10.27 -14.97
C VAL A 145 -6.05 11.52 -14.44
N ILE A 146 -6.75 11.38 -13.31
CA ILE A 146 -7.52 12.48 -12.69
C ILE A 146 -6.62 13.39 -11.86
N ALA A 147 -5.68 12.81 -11.12
CA ALA A 147 -4.70 13.56 -10.33
C ALA A 147 -3.41 12.76 -10.16
N ALA A 148 -2.28 13.46 -10.07
CA ALA A 148 -1.01 12.85 -9.69
C ALA A 148 -0.15 13.84 -8.89
N TYR A 149 0.58 13.31 -7.92
CA TYR A 149 1.54 14.03 -7.09
C TYR A 149 2.92 13.39 -7.23
N GLY A 150 3.99 14.20 -7.17
CA GLY A 150 5.35 13.66 -7.25
C GLY A 150 5.71 13.04 -8.60
N VAL A 151 5.13 13.50 -9.72
CA VAL A 151 5.34 12.92 -11.07
C VAL A 151 6.81 12.92 -11.53
N ASN A 152 7.65 13.79 -10.96
CA ASN A 152 9.10 13.85 -11.20
C ASN A 152 9.95 13.18 -10.10
N SER A 153 9.32 12.63 -9.07
CA SER A 153 9.98 11.86 -8.01
C SER A 153 10.23 10.41 -8.46
N ARG A 154 10.87 9.57 -7.62
CA ARG A 154 10.98 8.13 -7.92
C ARG A 154 9.77 7.30 -7.49
N GLY A 155 8.98 7.75 -6.51
CA GLY A 155 7.83 6.99 -6.02
C GLY A 155 6.75 6.78 -7.08
N ILE A 156 6.69 7.64 -8.09
CA ILE A 156 5.70 7.53 -9.18
C ILE A 156 5.80 6.17 -9.91
N LEU A 157 7.00 5.57 -10.00
CA LEU A 157 7.19 4.22 -10.54
C LEU A 157 6.56 3.15 -9.64
N GLY A 158 6.69 3.29 -8.32
CA GLY A 158 6.10 2.36 -7.34
C GLY A 158 4.59 2.49 -7.27
N ALA A 159 4.05 3.71 -7.27
CA ALA A 159 2.62 3.99 -7.32
C ALA A 159 1.96 3.38 -8.57
N LEU A 160 2.56 3.57 -9.76
CA LEU A 160 2.08 2.95 -11.01
C LEU A 160 2.25 1.42 -11.00
N ALA A 161 3.35 0.89 -10.47
CA ALA A 161 3.57 -0.55 -10.34
C ALA A 161 2.59 -1.22 -9.35
N ALA A 162 2.14 -0.52 -8.31
CA ALA A 162 1.13 -1.04 -7.38
C ALA A 162 -0.23 -1.24 -8.07
N LEU A 163 -0.67 -0.27 -8.89
CA LEU A 163 -1.84 -0.40 -9.77
C LEU A 163 -1.63 -1.48 -10.86
N GLY A 164 -0.38 -1.74 -11.22
CA GLY A 164 0.03 -2.77 -12.17
C GLY A 164 0.09 -4.19 -11.63
N ALA A 165 -0.10 -4.40 -10.32
CA ALA A 165 0.11 -5.69 -9.67
C ALA A 165 -0.67 -6.83 -10.35
N VAL A 166 -0.04 -7.99 -10.46
CA VAL A 166 -0.68 -9.27 -10.80
C VAL A 166 -0.74 -10.07 -9.51
N LEU A 167 -1.93 -10.56 -9.15
CA LEU A 167 -2.22 -11.15 -7.84
C LEU A 167 -2.74 -12.59 -8.00
N ASP A 168 -2.03 -13.38 -8.80
CA ASP A 168 -2.34 -14.80 -9.04
C ASP A 168 -1.94 -15.67 -7.83
N ASP A 169 -0.93 -15.22 -7.07
CA ASP A 169 -0.54 -15.72 -5.76
C ASP A 169 -0.31 -14.52 -4.83
N PHE A 170 -0.86 -14.55 -3.62
CA PHE A 170 -0.83 -13.45 -2.67
C PHE A 170 -1.08 -13.92 -1.24
N THR A 171 -0.70 -13.08 -0.27
CA THR A 171 -0.85 -13.36 1.15
C THR A 171 -1.43 -12.13 1.85
N PHE A 172 -2.22 -12.34 2.90
CA PHE A 172 -2.80 -11.25 3.68
C PHE A 172 -1.81 -10.82 4.78
N GLU A 173 -1.58 -9.51 4.93
CA GLU A 173 -0.71 -8.94 5.97
C GLU A 173 -1.54 -8.07 6.93
N LEU A 174 -1.74 -8.50 8.19
CA LEU A 174 -2.40 -7.66 9.19
C LEU A 174 -1.40 -6.67 9.82
N ILE A 175 -1.62 -5.37 9.61
CA ILE A 175 -0.76 -4.29 10.11
C ILE A 175 -1.52 -3.46 11.15
N THR A 176 -0.90 -3.19 12.29
CA THR A 176 -1.48 -2.35 13.35
C THR A 176 -0.55 -1.20 13.72
N TYR A 177 -1.12 0.00 13.92
CA TYR A 177 -0.34 1.21 14.15
C TYR A 177 -0.37 1.65 15.63
N ARG A 178 0.76 2.15 16.11
CA ARG A 178 0.90 2.74 17.44
C ARG A 178 0.26 4.12 17.44
N LYS A 179 -0.33 4.51 18.57
CA LYS A 179 -0.68 5.91 18.81
C LYS A 179 0.57 6.80 18.77
N ILE A 180 0.41 8.05 18.32
CA ILE A 180 1.48 9.05 18.10
C ILE A 180 2.34 9.31 19.33
N ASP A 181 1.74 9.34 20.53
CA ASP A 181 2.42 9.48 21.83
C ASP A 181 3.43 8.37 22.13
N ARG A 182 3.36 7.26 21.40
CA ARG A 182 4.19 6.05 21.61
C ARG A 182 5.18 5.81 20.48
N TRP A 183 5.25 6.66 19.46
CA TRP A 183 6.12 6.44 18.29
C TRP A 183 7.61 6.35 18.63
N THR A 184 8.05 6.98 19.72
CA THR A 184 9.44 6.98 20.20
C THR A 184 9.72 6.02 21.35
N SER A 185 8.70 5.47 22.02
CA SER A 185 8.91 4.56 23.16
C SER A 185 9.21 3.13 22.70
N GLU A 186 9.81 2.34 23.60
CA GLU A 186 10.02 0.90 23.38
C GLU A 186 8.70 0.16 23.12
N ARG A 187 8.74 -0.89 22.27
CA ARG A 187 7.55 -1.73 22.04
C ARG A 187 7.37 -2.68 23.21
N ARG A 188 6.12 -2.77 23.70
CA ARG A 188 5.70 -3.80 24.63
C ARG A 188 4.92 -4.84 23.83
N ILE A 189 5.56 -5.95 23.53
CA ILE A 189 5.00 -7.13 22.89
C ILE A 189 5.19 -8.28 23.88
N ASP A 190 4.15 -9.06 24.11
CA ASP A 190 4.25 -10.30 24.87
C ASP A 190 4.73 -11.41 23.93
N GLU A 191 5.99 -11.83 24.10
CA GLU A 191 6.61 -12.87 23.30
C GLU A 191 5.91 -14.23 23.44
N LEU A 192 5.43 -14.57 24.65
CA LEU A 192 4.72 -15.83 24.89
C LEU A 192 3.35 -15.80 24.20
N SER A 193 2.67 -14.65 24.20
CA SER A 193 1.42 -14.49 23.45
C SER A 193 1.62 -14.61 21.92
N VAL A 194 2.73 -14.10 21.38
CA VAL A 194 3.07 -14.27 19.95
C VAL A 194 3.37 -15.73 19.62
N ILE A 195 4.12 -16.44 20.47
CA ILE A 195 4.41 -17.88 20.29
C ILE A 195 3.12 -18.71 20.40
N GLU A 196 2.26 -18.45 21.39
CA GLU A 196 0.99 -19.17 21.55
C GLU A 196 0.10 -18.98 20.31
N TYR A 197 -0.03 -17.75 19.81
CA TYR A 197 -0.81 -17.46 18.61
C TYR A 197 -0.24 -18.16 17.36
N ASP A 198 1.06 -18.06 17.13
CA ASP A 198 1.75 -18.68 15.99
C ASP A 198 1.63 -20.22 16.02
N LEU A 199 1.78 -20.85 17.19
CA LEU A 199 1.56 -22.30 17.34
C LEU A 199 0.09 -22.70 17.13
N ARG A 200 -0.87 -21.89 17.57
CA ARG A 200 -2.32 -22.16 17.43
C ARG A 200 -2.87 -21.92 16.03
N THR A 201 -2.23 -21.08 15.21
CA THR A 201 -2.73 -20.69 13.88
C THR A 201 -1.90 -21.19 12.69
N ARG A 202 -0.78 -21.89 12.93
CA ARG A 202 -0.07 -22.64 11.88
C ARG A 202 -0.94 -23.72 11.22
N PRO A 203 -0.79 -23.98 9.90
CA PRO A 203 0.04 -23.24 8.93
C PRO A 203 -0.66 -21.98 8.37
N LEU A 204 -1.92 -21.73 8.73
CA LEU A 204 -2.75 -20.65 8.18
C LEU A 204 -2.14 -19.26 8.39
N THR A 205 -1.33 -19.09 9.44
CA THR A 205 -0.42 -17.95 9.61
C THR A 205 1.04 -18.40 9.72
N PHE A 206 1.96 -17.52 9.31
CA PHE A 206 3.39 -17.79 9.24
C PHE A 206 4.24 -16.53 9.44
N MET A 207 5.55 -16.73 9.65
CA MET A 207 6.56 -15.67 9.84
C MET A 207 6.30 -14.71 11.04
N ASN A 208 5.51 -15.13 12.02
CA ASN A 208 5.28 -14.36 13.26
C ASN A 208 6.51 -14.40 14.21
N TYR A 209 7.15 -15.56 14.33
CA TYR A 209 8.24 -15.83 15.29
C TYR A 209 9.36 -16.68 14.69
N ASP A 210 10.60 -16.33 15.02
CA ASP A 210 11.83 -17.01 14.63
C ASP A 210 12.27 -17.92 15.78
N TYR A 211 12.06 -19.23 15.63
CA TYR A 211 12.34 -20.24 16.65
C TYR A 211 13.83 -20.63 16.71
N LEU A 212 14.64 -20.24 15.72
CA LEU A 212 16.08 -20.49 15.70
C LEU A 212 16.80 -19.39 16.48
N GLU A 213 16.56 -18.13 16.09
CA GLU A 213 17.15 -16.95 16.74
C GLU A 213 16.37 -16.49 17.98
N LYS A 214 15.27 -17.16 18.32
CA LYS A 214 14.38 -16.88 19.47
C LYS A 214 13.98 -15.42 19.57
N ARG A 215 13.28 -14.95 18.53
CA ARG A 215 12.86 -13.55 18.42
C ARG A 215 11.54 -13.38 17.66
N VAL A 216 10.77 -12.39 18.09
CA VAL A 216 9.58 -11.92 17.39
C VAL A 216 9.98 -11.28 16.04
N LEU A 217 9.45 -11.80 14.94
CA LEU A 217 9.67 -11.25 13.59
C LEU A 217 8.77 -10.04 13.29
N ILE A 218 7.74 -9.85 14.11
CA ILE A 218 6.77 -8.74 14.14
C ILE A 218 7.46 -7.43 14.62
N HIS A 219 8.58 -7.03 14.02
CA HIS A 219 9.19 -5.71 14.26
C HIS A 219 10.00 -5.22 13.05
N HIS A 220 9.71 -4.01 12.55
CA HIS A 220 10.68 -3.28 11.71
C HIS A 220 10.52 -1.75 11.56
N MET A 221 9.39 -1.14 11.95
CA MET A 221 9.17 0.32 11.88
C MET A 221 8.65 0.91 13.19
N ALA A 222 9.14 2.10 13.56
CA ALA A 222 8.91 2.73 14.87
C ALA A 222 7.43 2.93 15.24
N MET A 223 6.61 3.23 14.24
CA MET A 223 5.16 3.51 14.37
C MET A 223 4.26 2.29 14.27
N ILE A 224 4.78 1.13 13.87
CA ILE A 224 3.99 -0.10 13.75
C ILE A 224 4.04 -0.83 15.10
N LEU A 225 2.87 -1.21 15.63
CA LEU A 225 2.69 -1.84 16.94
C LEU A 225 2.93 -3.34 16.82
N TYR A 226 2.10 -4.00 16.01
CA TYR A 226 2.33 -5.32 15.44
C TYR A 226 2.42 -5.17 13.92
N PHE A 227 3.51 -5.67 13.35
CA PHE A 227 3.75 -5.79 11.92
C PHE A 227 3.60 -7.25 11.51
N MET A 228 2.74 -7.57 10.55
CA MET A 228 2.73 -8.87 9.88
C MET A 228 2.43 -10.06 10.80
N VAL A 229 1.13 -10.28 11.05
CA VAL A 229 0.64 -11.66 10.89
C VAL A 229 0.45 -11.84 9.38
N SER A 230 1.24 -12.70 8.75
CA SER A 230 1.00 -13.14 7.36
C SER A 230 0.07 -14.34 7.36
N ALA A 231 -0.90 -14.38 6.45
CA ALA A 231 -1.85 -15.49 6.34
C ALA A 231 -2.22 -15.85 4.90
N GLU A 232 -2.51 -17.13 4.67
CA GLU A 232 -3.08 -17.63 3.41
C GLU A 232 -4.55 -17.22 3.22
N ARG A 233 -5.26 -16.90 4.31
CA ARG A 233 -6.70 -16.61 4.32
C ARG A 233 -7.03 -15.51 5.33
N SER A 234 -7.78 -14.49 4.90
CA SER A 234 -8.18 -13.35 5.75
C SER A 234 -8.90 -13.75 7.05
N HIS A 235 -9.67 -14.83 7.05
CA HIS A 235 -10.34 -15.33 8.25
C HIS A 235 -9.39 -15.91 9.32
N ALA A 236 -8.12 -16.20 9.00
CA ALA A 236 -7.15 -16.73 9.96
C ALA A 236 -6.82 -15.74 11.09
N PHE A 237 -6.97 -14.43 10.84
CA PHE A 237 -6.82 -13.39 11.88
C PHE A 237 -7.95 -13.40 12.91
N CYS A 238 -9.09 -14.02 12.59
CA CYS A 238 -10.28 -14.06 13.42
C CYS A 238 -10.48 -15.46 14.02
N SER A 239 -9.47 -15.99 14.70
CA SER A 239 -9.65 -17.17 15.56
C SER A 239 -10.71 -16.86 16.62
N LYS A 240 -11.88 -17.51 16.54
CA LYS A 240 -12.86 -17.45 17.63
C LYS A 240 -12.25 -18.05 18.89
N HIS A 241 -12.46 -17.38 20.02
CA HIS A 241 -12.24 -17.93 21.36
C HIS A 241 -13.20 -19.10 21.61
#